data_AF-A0A523ZG91-F1
#
_entry.id   AF-A0A523ZG91-F1
#
_cell.length_a   1.000
_cell.length_b   1.000
_cell.length_c   1.000
_cell.angle_alpha   90.00
_cell.angle_beta   90.00
_cell.angle_gamma   90.00
#
_symmetry.space_group_name_H-M   'P 1'
#
loop_
_entity.id
_entity.type
_entity.pdbx_description
1 polymer ?
#
loop_
_entity_poly.entity_id
_entity_poly.type
_entity_poly.pdbx_seq_one_letter_code
_entity_poly.pdbx_strand_id
1 'polypeptide(L)' 'YQPSLSDRNSQEEWLAKGGKVTWERASEIIKELLAKPKHSLPTPIRQQVLSQIKGIIA' A
#
# COMPACT_ATOMS: atom_id res chain seq x y z
N TYR A 1 -6.57 -8.45 -17.73
CA TYR A 1 -5.86 -8.45 -16.43
C TYR A 1 -4.49 -7.82 -16.62
N GLN A 2 -4.11 -6.85 -15.80
CA GLN A 2 -2.80 -6.18 -15.83
C GLN A 2 -2.20 -6.22 -14.42
N PRO A 3 -1.03 -6.86 -14.22
CA PRO A 3 -0.44 -6.99 -12.89
C PRO A 3 0.17 -5.65 -12.43
N SER A 4 -0.03 -5.31 -11.16
CA SER A 4 0.54 -4.11 -10.53
C SER A 4 1.96 -4.32 -9.99
N LEU A 5 2.39 -5.58 -9.81
CA LEU A 5 3.67 -5.91 -9.17
C LEU A 5 4.69 -6.51 -10.15
N SER A 6 4.28 -7.50 -10.95
CA SER A 6 5.16 -8.21 -11.87
C SER A 6 5.80 -7.25 -12.88
N ASP A 7 7.12 -7.32 -13.03
CA ASP A 7 7.77 -6.75 -14.20
C ASP A 7 7.53 -7.68 -15.41
N ARG A 8 7.14 -7.10 -16.54
CA ARG A 8 6.89 -7.81 -17.80
C ARG A 8 7.70 -7.22 -18.96
N ASN A 9 8.68 -6.37 -18.66
CA ASN A 9 9.62 -5.83 -19.62
C ASN A 9 10.66 -6.91 -20.02
N SER A 10 11.43 -6.63 -21.07
CA SER A 10 12.57 -7.49 -21.42
C SER A 10 13.63 -7.48 -20.32
N GLN A 11 14.52 -8.48 -20.34
CA GLN A 11 15.61 -8.56 -19.38
C GLN A 11 16.52 -7.33 -19.45
N GLU A 12 16.80 -6.83 -20.66
CA GLU A 12 17.63 -5.65 -20.91
C GLU A 12 17.02 -4.41 -20.25
N GLU A 13 15.71 -4.19 -20.42
CA GLU A 13 15.00 -3.07 -19.80
C GLU A 13 14.94 -3.21 -18.27
N TRP A 14 14.73 -4.42 -17.77
CA TRP A 14 14.70 -4.68 -16.33
C TRP A 14 16.07 -4.41 -15.69
N LEU A 15 17.16 -4.86 -16.32
CA LEU A 15 18.53 -4.59 -15.88
C LEU A 15 18.85 -3.09 -15.95
N ALA A 16 18.45 -2.39 -17.03
CA ALA A 16 18.65 -0.96 -17.17
C ALA A 16 17.91 -0.14 -16.09
N LYS A 17 16.79 -0.65 -15.57
CA LYS A 17 16.02 -0.06 -14.46
C LYS A 17 16.49 -0.51 -13.07
N GLY A 18 17.64 -1.17 -12.98
CA GLY A 18 18.29 -1.57 -11.73
C GLY A 18 18.00 -2.99 -11.27
N GLY A 19 17.35 -3.83 -12.09
CA GLY A 19 17.24 -5.26 -11.82
C GLY A 19 16.51 -5.61 -10.53
N LYS A 20 15.52 -4.80 -10.12
CA LYS A 20 14.85 -4.99 -8.82
C LYS A 20 14.09 -6.30 -8.78
N VAL A 21 14.30 -7.07 -7.72
CA VAL A 21 13.53 -8.29 -7.46
C VAL A 21 12.12 -7.93 -6.96
N THR A 22 11.21 -8.90 -7.01
CA THR A 22 9.78 -8.69 -6.73
C THR A 22 9.50 -8.02 -5.39
N TRP A 23 10.23 -8.39 -4.33
CA TRP A 23 10.04 -7.80 -3.00
C TRP A 23 10.46 -6.33 -2.93
N GLU A 24 11.54 -5.95 -3.61
CA GLU A 24 12.01 -4.56 -3.63
C GLU A 24 10.95 -3.66 -4.28
N ARG A 25 10.39 -4.09 -5.43
CA ARG A 25 9.27 -3.41 -6.08
C ARG A 25 8.04 -3.33 -5.17
N ALA A 26 7.70 -4.43 -4.50
CA ALA A 26 6.58 -4.44 -3.55
C ALA A 26 6.77 -3.41 -2.43
N SER A 27 7.98 -3.31 -1.89
CA SER A 27 8.31 -2.35 -0.83
C SER A 27 8.14 -0.90 -1.28
N GLU A 28 8.47 -0.59 -2.54
CA GLU A 28 8.32 0.74 -3.13
C GLU A 28 6.85 1.08 -3.36
N ILE A 29 6.10 0.15 -3.95
CA ILE A 29 4.66 0.29 -4.16
C ILE A 29 3.94 0.52 -2.82
N ILE A 30 4.32 -0.19 -1.75
CA ILE A 30 3.73 0.02 -0.42
C ILE A 30 4.00 1.43 0.10
N LYS A 31 5.21 1.96 -0.07
CA LYS A 31 5.53 3.34 0.34
C LYS A 31 4.65 4.35 -0.40
N GLU A 32 4.47 4.18 -1.70
CA GLU A 32 3.58 5.03 -2.51
C GLU A 32 2.11 4.91 -2.07
N LEU A 33 1.63 3.70 -1.78
CA LEU A 33 0.27 3.46 -1.31
C LEU A 33 0.01 4.09 0.06
N LEU A 34 0.98 4.04 0.97
CA LEU A 34 0.88 4.63 2.30
C LEU A 34 0.93 6.16 2.29
N ALA A 35 1.61 6.76 1.30
CA ALA A 35 1.69 8.21 1.13
C ALA A 35 0.39 8.81 0.57
N LYS A 36 -0.46 8.02 -0.11
CA LYS A 36 -1.74 8.50 -0.64
C LYS A 36 -2.73 8.77 0.50
N PRO A 37 -3.56 9.83 0.39
CA PRO A 37 -4.62 10.09 1.36
C PRO A 37 -5.49 8.85 1.55
N LYS A 38 -5.59 8.38 2.79
CA LYS A 38 -6.43 7.23 3.13
C LYS A 38 -7.87 7.68 3.31
N HIS A 39 -8.80 6.81 2.97
CA HIS A 39 -10.17 6.98 3.43
C HIS A 39 -10.22 6.80 4.95
N SER A 40 -10.62 7.86 5.63
CA SER A 40 -10.93 7.85 7.05
C SER A 40 -12.43 8.07 7.23
N LEU A 41 -13.02 7.39 8.20
CA LEU A 41 -14.36 7.71 8.65
C LEU A 41 -14.40 9.17 9.14
N PRO A 42 -15.47 9.93 8.86
CA PRO A 42 -15.72 11.21 9.51
C PRO A 42 -15.58 11.07 11.02
N THR A 43 -14.98 12.06 11.68
CA THR A 43 -14.67 12.03 13.11
C THR A 43 -15.83 11.55 13.98
N PRO A 44 -17.09 12.00 13.80
CA PRO A 44 -18.21 11.54 14.62
C PRO A 44 -18.47 10.04 14.49
N ILE A 45 -18.44 9.51 13.25
CA ILE A 45 -18.65 8.08 12.98
C ILE A 45 -17.51 7.26 13.56
N ARG A 46 -16.27 7.73 13.40
CA ARG A 46 -15.10 7.09 13.99
C ARG A 46 -15.23 6.96 15.52
N GLN A 47 -15.65 8.03 16.20
CA GLN A 47 -15.84 8.02 17.65
C GLN A 47 -16.94 7.06 18.10
N GLN A 48 -18.07 7.04 17.38
CA GLN A 48 -19.16 6.09 17.66
C GLN A 48 -18.67 4.64 17.53
N VAL A 49 -17.97 4.29 16.45
CA VAL A 49 -17.43 2.93 16.27
C VAL A 49 -16.46 2.57 17.40
N LEU A 50 -15.54 3.48 17.76
CA LEU A 50 -14.57 3.22 18.84
C LEU A 50 -15.23 3.01 20.20
N SER A 51 -16.29 3.76 20.53
CA SER A 51 -17.04 3.58 21.79
C SER A 51 -17.73 2.22 21.92
N GLN A 52 -17.98 1.54 20.80
CA GLN A 52 -18.66 0.24 20.77
C GLN A 52 -17.68 -0.93 20.89
N ILE A 53 -16.38 -0.70 20.68
CA ILE A 53 -15.37 -1.74 20.79
C ILE A 53 -14.75 -1.73 22.19
N LYS A 54 -15.22 -2.64 23.05
CA LYS A 54 -14.69 -2.79 24.42
C LYS A 54 -13.19 -3.10 24.38
N GLY A 55 -12.38 -2.30 25.09
CA GLY A 55 -10.94 -2.51 25.25
C GLY A 55 -10.04 -1.80 24.22
N ILE A 56 -10.59 -0.99 23.30
CA ILE A 56 -9.79 -0.19 22.36
C ILE A 56 -9.47 1.23 22.89
N ILE A 57 -10.29 1.74 23.81
CA ILE A 57 -9.99 2.97 24.55
C ILE A 57 -9.52 2.54 25.95
N ALA A 58 -8.28 2.87 26.29
CA ALA A 58 -7.75 2.82 27.64
C ALA A 58 -8.29 3.97 28.48
#